data_AF-A0A7T7HAX5-F1
#
_entry.id   AF-A0A7T7HAX5-F1
#
_cell.length_a   1.000
_cell.length_b   1.000
_cell.length_c   1.000
_cell.angle_alpha   90.00
_cell.angle_beta   90.00
_cell.angle_gamma   90.00
#
_symmetry.space_group_name_H-M   'P 1'
#
loop_
_entity.id
_entity.type
_entity.pdbx_description
1 polymer ?
#
loop_
_entity_poly.entity_id
_entity_poly.type
_entity_poly.pdbx_seq_one_letter_code
_entity_poly.pdbx_strand_id
1 'polypeptide(L)'
;MRKLIFILILSLFYSVKAQKNPVYRYVNISGHQGMTDEGNFRMMGEQNYLVILKDFEKEFKKINNGYNDYYRMYNLIGSVKKLTLYVSLIPKELVSEEDKARKEYRIFGDKRTLEVSYNLKTKKISKPKPSMILYDI
;
A
#
# COMPACT_ATOMS: atom_id res chain seq x y z
N MET A 1 4.81 -44.23 -30.81
CA MET A 1 5.09 -43.80 -29.42
C MET A 1 5.78 -42.43 -29.30
N ARG A 2 6.62 -42.00 -30.26
CA ARG A 2 7.32 -40.70 -30.22
C ARG A 2 6.42 -39.44 -30.30
N LYS A 3 5.23 -39.54 -30.91
CA LYS A 3 4.29 -38.41 -31.08
C LYS A 3 3.46 -38.09 -29.81
N LEU A 4 3.28 -39.05 -28.91
CA LEU A 4 2.52 -38.87 -27.66
C LEU A 4 3.32 -38.14 -26.58
N ILE A 5 4.65 -38.31 -26.56
CA ILE A 5 5.56 -37.64 -25.61
C ILE A 5 5.55 -36.11 -25.80
N PHE A 6 5.42 -35.64 -27.04
CA PHE A 6 5.40 -34.20 -27.35
C PHE A 6 4.14 -33.50 -26.82
N ILE A 7 3.00 -34.20 -26.75
CA ILE A 7 1.73 -33.64 -26.27
C ILE A 7 1.75 -33.48 -24.74
N LEU A 8 2.47 -34.37 -24.02
CA LEU A 8 2.58 -34.30 -22.55
C LEU A 8 3.50 -33.17 -22.07
N ILE A 9 4.50 -32.78 -22.87
CA ILE A 9 5.42 -31.69 -22.52
C ILE A 9 4.72 -30.33 -22.66
N LEU A 10 3.84 -30.17 -23.66
CA LEU A 10 3.06 -28.94 -23.85
C LEU A 10 2.03 -28.69 -22.75
N SER A 11 1.44 -29.73 -22.15
CA SER A 11 0.46 -29.57 -21.07
C SER A 11 1.08 -29.18 -19.72
N LEU A 12 2.37 -29.44 -19.50
CA LEU A 12 3.08 -29.04 -18.28
C LEU A 12 3.37 -27.52 -18.22
N PHE A 13 3.48 -26.84 -19.36
CA PHE A 13 3.68 -25.37 -19.40
C PHE A 13 2.39 -24.58 -19.16
N TYR A 14 1.21 -25.19 -19.29
CA TYR A 14 -0.08 -24.52 -19.04
C TYR A 14 -0.49 -24.48 -17.56
N SER A 15 0.35 -24.98 -16.65
CA SER A 15 0.22 -24.69 -15.23
C SER A 15 0.72 -23.28 -14.92
N VAL A 16 0.26 -22.27 -15.66
CA VAL A 16 0.33 -20.87 -15.22
C VAL A 16 -0.59 -20.80 -14.02
N LYS A 17 -0.04 -21.05 -12.83
CA LYS A 17 -0.69 -20.70 -11.58
C LYS A 17 -1.10 -19.24 -11.76
N ALA A 18 -2.41 -18.99 -11.83
CA ALA A 18 -2.96 -17.67 -11.69
C ALA A 18 -2.62 -17.22 -10.26
N GLN A 19 -1.39 -16.78 -10.06
CA GLN A 19 -0.91 -16.29 -8.79
C GLN A 19 -1.67 -14.99 -8.59
N LYS A 20 -2.68 -15.02 -7.71
CA LYS A 20 -3.48 -13.85 -7.38
C LYS A 20 -2.47 -12.78 -6.96
N ASN A 21 -2.32 -11.75 -7.80
CA ASN A 21 -1.42 -10.64 -7.50
C ASN A 21 -1.77 -10.13 -6.10
N PRO A 22 -0.79 -9.92 -5.22
CA PRO A 22 -1.08 -9.40 -3.91
C PRO A 22 -1.82 -8.08 -4.08
N VAL A 23 -2.98 -7.97 -3.42
CA VAL A 23 -3.81 -6.77 -3.48
C VAL A 23 -3.02 -5.58 -2.93
N TYR A 24 -2.18 -5.83 -1.94
CA TYR A 24 -1.32 -4.85 -1.31
C TYR A 24 0.16 -5.22 -1.41
N ARG A 25 0.98 -4.23 -1.74
CA ARG A 25 2.44 -4.34 -1.82
C ARG A 25 3.07 -3.67 -0.60
N TYR A 26 4.04 -4.35 0.01
CA TYR A 26 4.94 -3.74 0.97
C TYR A 26 5.78 -2.62 0.34
N VAL A 27 5.92 -1.51 1.05
CA VAL A 27 6.80 -0.41 0.66
C VAL A 27 7.60 0.11 1.86
N ASN A 28 8.80 0.63 1.58
CA ASN A 28 9.57 1.43 2.53
C ASN A 28 9.89 2.76 1.87
N ILE A 29 9.23 3.82 2.33
CA ILE A 29 9.36 5.16 1.77
C ILE A 29 9.99 6.06 2.83
N SER A 30 11.19 6.57 2.54
CA SER A 30 11.91 7.48 3.44
C SER A 30 12.11 6.94 4.87
N GLY A 31 12.22 5.60 5.03
CA GLY A 31 12.37 4.94 6.33
C GLY A 31 11.06 4.51 6.99
N HIS A 32 9.91 4.87 6.41
CA HIS A 32 8.60 4.45 6.86
C HIS A 32 8.15 3.17 6.16
N GLN A 33 7.96 2.12 6.95
CA GLN A 33 7.41 0.84 6.50
C GLN A 33 5.90 0.94 6.36
N GLY A 34 5.36 0.31 5.32
CA GLY A 34 3.93 0.33 5.09
C GLY A 34 3.49 -0.56 3.94
N MET A 35 2.25 -0.37 3.55
CA MET A 35 1.60 -1.07 2.45
C MET A 35 0.85 -0.08 1.56
N THR A 36 0.63 -0.49 0.32
CA THR A 36 -0.20 0.24 -0.65
C THR A 36 -0.90 -0.74 -1.57
N ASP A 37 -2.08 -0.37 -2.06
CA ASP A 37 -2.76 -1.14 -3.11
C ASP A 37 -1.89 -1.20 -4.38
N GLU A 38 -1.74 -2.39 -4.95
CA GLU A 38 -1.00 -2.62 -6.22
C GLU A 38 -1.66 -1.89 -7.40
N GLY A 39 -2.97 -1.67 -7.34
CA GLY A 39 -3.75 -0.84 -8.25
C GLY A 39 -3.28 0.61 -8.31
N ASN A 40 -2.73 1.17 -7.22
CA ASN A 40 -2.16 2.52 -7.24
C ASN A 40 -0.93 2.60 -8.15
N PHE A 41 -0.08 1.57 -8.10
CA PHE A 41 1.07 1.43 -9.01
C PHE A 41 0.61 1.26 -10.46
N ARG A 42 -0.42 0.44 -10.72
CA ARG A 42 -0.98 0.27 -12.07
C ARG A 42 -1.59 1.57 -12.61
N MET A 43 -2.26 2.34 -11.77
CA MET A 43 -2.92 3.59 -12.17
C MET A 43 -1.93 4.71 -12.46
N MET A 44 -0.90 4.88 -11.64
CA MET A 44 0.02 6.03 -11.74
C MET A 44 1.31 5.72 -12.49
N GLY A 45 1.69 4.45 -12.58
CA GLY A 45 3.02 4.00 -12.98
C GLY A 45 4.01 4.00 -11.80
N GLU A 46 4.94 3.03 -11.81
CA GLU A 46 5.88 2.76 -10.71
C GLU A 46 6.62 4.02 -10.23
N GLN A 47 7.29 4.72 -11.14
CA GLN A 47 8.11 5.89 -10.81
C GLN A 47 7.27 7.05 -10.28
N ASN A 48 6.16 7.38 -10.95
CA ASN A 48 5.30 8.50 -10.55
C ASN A 48 4.69 8.26 -9.18
N TYR A 49 4.25 7.02 -8.90
CA TYR A 49 3.67 6.73 -7.60
C TYR A 49 4.70 6.82 -6.48
N LEU A 50 5.91 6.29 -6.68
CA LEU A 50 7.00 6.43 -5.70
C LEU A 50 7.37 7.89 -5.45
N VAL A 51 7.34 8.75 -6.47
CA VAL A 51 7.55 10.20 -6.29
C VAL A 51 6.46 10.81 -5.43
N ILE A 52 5.19 10.47 -5.67
CA ILE A 52 4.06 10.94 -4.84
C ILE A 52 4.24 10.56 -3.37
N LEU A 53 4.61 9.31 -3.09
CA LEU A 53 4.82 8.83 -1.72
C LEU A 53 6.01 9.55 -1.06
N LYS A 54 7.12 9.74 -1.78
CA LYS A 54 8.29 10.47 -1.28
C LYS A 54 7.99 11.94 -0.99
N ASP A 55 7.26 12.61 -1.89
CA ASP A 55 6.80 13.98 -1.71
C ASP A 55 5.95 14.10 -0.43
N PHE A 56 5.00 13.18 -0.25
CA PHE A 56 4.18 13.12 0.94
C PHE A 56 5.03 12.96 2.20
N GLU A 57 5.90 11.93 2.29
CA GLU A 57 6.69 11.69 3.51
C GLU A 57 7.65 12.84 3.82
N LYS A 58 8.20 13.51 2.80
CA LYS A 58 9.06 14.69 2.97
C LYS A 58 8.31 15.84 3.66
N GLU A 59 7.09 16.12 3.22
CA GLU A 59 6.26 17.17 3.81
C GLU A 59 5.67 16.75 5.16
N PHE A 60 5.26 15.48 5.28
CA PHE A 60 4.66 14.94 6.50
C PHE A 60 5.65 14.81 7.66
N LYS A 61 6.95 14.61 7.39
CA LYS A 61 8.01 14.58 8.40
C LYS A 61 8.03 15.84 9.29
N LYS A 62 7.56 16.97 8.77
CA LYS A 62 7.47 18.25 9.50
C LYS A 62 6.35 18.27 10.55
N ILE A 63 5.45 17.29 10.53
CA ILE A 63 4.27 17.18 11.41
C ILE A 63 4.51 16.07 12.43
N ASN A 64 4.57 16.42 13.73
CA ASN A 64 4.77 15.46 14.84
C ASN A 64 5.91 14.44 14.60
N ASN A 65 7.08 14.94 14.18
CA ASN A 65 8.25 14.12 13.83
C ASN A 65 7.95 13.02 12.79
N GLY A 66 6.93 13.21 11.95
CA GLY A 66 6.51 12.26 10.94
C GLY A 66 5.90 10.96 11.48
N TYR A 67 5.44 10.88 12.73
CA TYR A 67 4.80 9.66 13.26
C TYR A 67 5.66 8.39 13.03
N ASN A 68 6.92 8.42 13.49
CA ASN A 68 7.90 7.34 13.29
C ASN A 68 7.51 6.00 13.95
N ASP A 69 6.65 6.06 14.95
CA ASP A 69 6.06 4.95 15.70
C ASP A 69 4.83 4.36 14.99
N TYR A 70 4.52 4.78 13.76
CA TYR A 70 3.41 4.28 12.96
C TYR A 70 3.88 3.64 11.66
N TYR A 71 3.24 2.55 11.26
CA TYR A 71 3.24 2.04 9.89
C TYR A 71 2.34 2.90 8.99
N ARG A 72 2.50 2.73 7.68
CA ARG A 72 1.74 3.45 6.65
C ARG A 72 0.84 2.53 5.86
N MET A 73 -0.37 3.00 5.57
CA MET A 73 -1.23 2.42 4.57
C MET A 73 -1.59 3.49 3.55
N TYR A 74 -1.02 3.41 2.36
CA TYR A 74 -1.21 4.41 1.31
C TYR A 74 -2.33 3.98 0.37
N ASN A 75 -3.29 4.88 0.13
CA ASN A 75 -4.37 4.64 -0.81
C ASN A 75 -4.67 5.89 -1.66
N LEU A 76 -4.73 5.74 -2.98
CA LEU A 76 -5.18 6.81 -3.86
C LEU A 76 -6.67 6.68 -4.10
N ILE A 77 -7.41 7.73 -3.74
CA ILE A 77 -8.84 7.80 -3.94
C ILE A 77 -9.17 9.03 -4.78
N GLY A 78 -10.09 8.83 -5.74
CA GLY A 78 -10.63 9.89 -6.58
C GLY A 78 -10.44 9.61 -8.07
N SER A 79 -10.88 10.56 -8.89
CA SER A 79 -10.62 10.55 -10.33
C SER A 79 -9.25 11.12 -10.65
N VAL A 80 -8.69 10.79 -11.81
CA VAL A 80 -7.37 11.28 -12.27
C VAL A 80 -7.21 12.81 -12.10
N LYS A 81 -8.30 13.57 -12.26
CA LYS A 81 -8.30 15.05 -12.13
C LYS A 81 -8.33 15.56 -10.68
N LYS A 82 -8.71 14.73 -9.72
CA LYS A 82 -8.85 15.06 -8.27
C LYS A 82 -8.33 13.93 -7.38
N LEU A 83 -7.16 13.38 -7.72
CA LEU A 83 -6.51 12.35 -6.91
C LEU A 83 -6.07 12.91 -5.56
N THR A 84 -6.44 12.20 -4.50
CA THR A 84 -5.99 12.46 -3.13
C THR A 84 -5.34 11.20 -2.60
N LEU A 85 -4.16 11.35 -2.01
CA LEU A 85 -3.50 10.27 -1.29
C LEU A 85 -4.02 10.29 0.15
N TYR A 86 -4.75 9.24 0.53
CA TYR A 86 -5.09 8.97 1.91
C TYR A 86 -4.01 8.07 2.50
N VAL A 87 -3.58 8.39 3.71
CA VAL A 87 -2.56 7.62 4.42
C VAL A 87 -3.10 7.29 5.80
N SER A 88 -3.34 6.01 6.04
CA SER A 88 -3.64 5.53 7.38
C SER A 88 -2.33 5.36 8.14
N LEU A 89 -2.29 5.88 9.36
CA LEU A 89 -1.21 5.74 10.30
C LEU A 89 -1.63 4.67 11.30
N ILE A 90 -0.90 3.56 11.32
CA ILE A 90 -1.21 2.39 12.16
C ILE A 90 -0.13 2.30 13.26
N PRO A 91 -0.47 2.51 14.54
CA PRO A 91 0.54 2.41 15.60
C PRO A 91 1.24 1.05 15.56
N LYS A 92 2.58 1.05 15.65
CA LYS A 92 3.39 -0.17 15.51
C LYS A 92 3.08 -1.22 16.58
N GLU A 93 2.62 -0.79 17.75
CA GLU A 93 2.17 -1.63 18.86
C GLU A 93 0.93 -2.48 18.52
N LEU A 94 0.16 -2.12 17.49
CA LEU A 94 -1.03 -2.87 17.10
C LEU A 94 -0.74 -4.10 16.26
N VAL A 95 0.40 -4.10 15.57
CA VAL A 95 0.73 -5.16 14.62
C VAL A 95 1.47 -6.27 15.36
N SER A 96 0.98 -7.50 15.22
CA SER A 96 1.60 -8.68 15.82
C SER A 96 3.00 -8.94 15.22
N GLU A 97 3.88 -9.62 15.95
CA GLU A 97 5.20 -9.99 15.41
C GLU A 97 5.09 -10.94 14.20
N GLU A 98 4.06 -11.79 14.16
CA GLU A 98 3.77 -12.65 13.00
C GLU A 98 3.45 -11.80 11.75
N ASP A 99 2.58 -10.81 11.91
CA ASP A 99 2.19 -9.89 10.84
C ASP A 99 3.37 -9.04 10.35
N LYS A 100 4.21 -8.57 11.27
CA LYS A 100 5.47 -7.87 10.94
C LYS A 100 6.40 -8.76 10.12
N ALA A 101 6.57 -10.02 10.50
CA ALA A 101 7.38 -10.98 9.76
C ALA A 101 6.84 -11.21 8.34
N ARG A 102 5.51 -11.17 8.17
CA ARG A 102 4.84 -11.26 6.86
C ARG A 102 4.77 -9.94 6.10
N LYS A 103 5.16 -8.82 6.72
CA LYS A 103 4.99 -7.46 6.20
C LYS A 103 3.53 -7.10 5.88
N GLU A 104 2.61 -7.67 6.65
CA GLU A 104 1.20 -7.32 6.65
C GLU A 104 0.97 -6.36 7.82
N TYR A 105 0.68 -5.09 7.54
CA TYR A 105 0.54 -4.05 8.57
C TYR A 105 -0.90 -3.58 8.73
N ARG A 106 -1.85 -4.11 7.94
CA ARG A 106 -3.26 -3.70 8.05
C ARG A 106 -3.85 -4.17 9.36
N ILE A 107 -4.53 -3.26 10.05
CA ILE A 107 -5.31 -3.53 11.25
C ILE A 107 -6.71 -2.96 10.99
N PHE A 108 -7.74 -3.80 11.13
CA PHE A 108 -9.11 -3.43 10.83
C PHE A 108 -9.86 -3.00 12.10
N GLY A 109 -10.68 -1.96 12.00
CA GLY A 109 -11.61 -1.53 13.07
C GLY A 109 -10.96 -0.94 14.33
N ASP A 110 -9.65 -0.73 14.39
CA ASP A 110 -9.00 -0.13 15.57
C ASP A 110 -9.10 1.41 15.55
N LYS A 111 -9.73 1.97 16.58
CA LYS A 111 -9.95 3.41 16.76
C LYS A 111 -8.68 4.25 16.97
N ARG A 112 -7.55 3.61 17.27
CA ARG A 112 -6.24 4.28 17.44
C ARG A 112 -5.58 4.57 16.10
N THR A 113 -6.06 4.00 15.00
CA THR A 113 -5.55 4.37 13.68
C THR A 113 -5.96 5.80 13.34
N LEU A 114 -5.02 6.53 12.73
CA LEU A 114 -5.26 7.88 12.25
C LEU A 114 -5.28 7.89 10.74
N GLU A 115 -5.91 8.90 10.16
CA GLU A 115 -5.85 9.16 8.73
C GLU A 115 -5.38 10.60 8.48
N VAL A 116 -4.53 10.73 7.48
CA VAL A 116 -4.22 12.00 6.84
C VAL A 116 -4.53 11.91 5.36
N SER A 117 -4.84 13.05 4.77
CA SER A 117 -5.05 13.19 3.33
C SER A 117 -4.07 14.19 2.76
N TYR A 118 -3.54 13.88 1.59
CA TYR A 118 -2.60 14.68 0.85
C TYR A 118 -3.14 14.95 -0.54
N ASN A 119 -3.48 16.21 -0.78
CA ASN A 119 -4.01 16.64 -2.06
C ASN A 119 -2.86 16.79 -3.07
N LEU A 120 -2.82 15.94 -4.11
CA LEU A 120 -1.67 15.89 -5.02
C LEU A 120 -1.43 17.19 -5.81
N LYS A 121 -2.49 17.96 -6.07
CA LYS A 121 -2.42 19.22 -6.82
C LYS A 121 -1.92 20.37 -5.96
N THR A 122 -2.50 20.55 -4.77
CA THR A 122 -2.19 21.68 -3.89
C THR A 122 -1.06 21.39 -2.91
N LYS A 123 -0.64 20.12 -2.83
CA LYS A 123 0.39 19.62 -1.90
C LYS A 123 0.05 19.88 -0.43
N LYS A 124 -1.22 20.13 -0.12
CA LYS A 124 -1.71 20.34 1.25
C LYS A 124 -1.94 19.00 1.94
N ILE A 125 -1.46 18.88 3.17
CA ILE A 125 -1.72 17.75 4.07
C ILE A 125 -2.75 18.18 5.11
N SER A 126 -3.77 17.36 5.33
CA SER A 126 -4.76 17.58 6.39
C SER A 126 -4.20 17.23 7.77
N LYS A 127 -4.83 17.74 8.83
CA LYS A 127 -4.47 17.33 10.19
C LYS A 127 -4.82 15.85 10.38
N PRO A 128 -3.96 15.05 11.05
CA PRO A 128 -4.31 13.69 11.45
C PRO A 128 -5.62 13.68 12.24
N LYS A 129 -6.52 12.78 11.87
CA LYS A 129 -7.80 12.56 12.55
C LYS A 129 -7.99 11.06 12.83
N PRO A 130 -8.74 10.67 13.86
CA PRO A 130 -9.14 9.28 14.04
C PRO A 130 -9.83 8.74 12.79
N SER A 131 -9.49 7.52 12.41
CA SER A 131 -10.13 6.77 11.33
C SER A 131 -10.11 5.28 11.67
N MET A 132 -10.82 4.47 10.89
CA MET A 132 -10.77 3.01 10.99
C MET A 132 -10.57 2.46 9.58
N ILE A 133 -9.63 1.54 9.44
CA ILE A 133 -9.48 0.76 8.22
C ILE A 133 -10.60 -0.29 8.22
N LEU A 134 -11.42 -0.29 7.17
CA LEU A 134 -12.48 -1.27 6.97
C LEU A 134 -11.96 -2.42 6.09
N TYR A 135 -12.60 -3.58 6.20
CA TYR A 135 -12.32 -4.71 5.32
C TYR A 135 -12.59 -4.34 3.87
N ASP A 136 -11.77 -4.90 2.97
CA ASP A 136 -12.05 -4.88 1.53
C ASP A 136 -13.37 -5.67 1.30
N ILE A 137 -14.37 -5.05 0.68
CA ILE A 137 -15.66 -5.69 0.32
C ILE A 137 -15.49 -6.55 -0.93
#